data_AF-A0A2G8BK34-F1
#
_entry.id   AF-A0A2G8BK34-F1
#
_cell.length_a   1.000
_cell.length_b   1.000
_cell.length_c   1.000
_cell.angle_alpha   90.00
_cell.angle_beta   90.00
_cell.angle_gamma   90.00
#
_symmetry.space_group_name_H-M   'P 1'
#
loop_
_entity.id
_entity.type
_entity.pdbx_description
1 polymer ?
#
loop_
_entity_poly.entity_id
_entity_poly.type
_entity_poly.pdbx_seq_one_letter_code
_entity_poly.pdbx_strand_id
1 'polypeptide(L)' 'MLYLLLVLVLGTLIYLGWRAARSQANRPKTRVIGPDDDPEFLWRLSHGDNNPR' A
#
# COMPACT_ATOMS: atom_id res chain seq x y z
N MET A 1 -7.41 -6.95 -41.73
CA MET A 1 -7.70 -7.83 -40.57
C MET A 1 -6.58 -7.84 -39.54
N LEU A 2 -5.31 -8.05 -39.93
CA LEU A 2 -4.15 -7.99 -39.02
C LEU A 2 -4.13 -6.74 -38.12
N TYR A 3 -4.40 -5.57 -38.69
CA TYR A 3 -4.42 -4.30 -37.95
C TYR A 3 -5.49 -4.25 -36.85
N LEU A 4 -6.65 -4.91 -37.05
CA LEU A 4 -7.68 -5.02 -36.02
C LEU A 4 -7.19 -5.87 -34.84
N LEU A 5 -6.55 -7.00 -35.13
CA LEU A 5 -5.93 -7.83 -34.10
C LEU A 5 -4.85 -7.05 -33.35
N LEU A 6 -4.04 -6.27 -34.07
CA LEU A 6 -2.98 -5.44 -33.47
C LEU A 6 -3.57 -4.42 -32.50
N VAL A 7 -4.65 -3.73 -32.88
CA VAL A 7 -5.36 -2.78 -32.00
C VAL A 7 -5.95 -3.48 -30.77
N LEU A 8 -6.55 -4.66 -30.94
CA LEU A 8 -7.11 -5.41 -29.81
C LEU A 8 -6.02 -5.85 -28.82
N VAL A 9 -4.91 -6.38 -29.33
CA VAL A 9 -3.76 -6.78 -28.51
C VAL A 9 -3.18 -5.57 -27.77
N LEU A 10 -2.98 -4.45 -28.47
CA LEU A 10 -2.45 -3.24 -27.84
C LEU A 10 -3.40 -2.70 -26.76
N GLY A 11 -4.69 -2.66 -27.06
CA GLY A 11 -5.72 -2.23 -26.11
C GLY A 11 -5.79 -3.12 -24.88
N THR A 12 -5.70 -4.43 -25.04
CA THR A 12 -5.68 -5.37 -23.90
C THR A 12 -4.43 -5.22 -23.05
N LEU A 13 -3.25 -5.05 -23.66
CA LEU A 13 -2.01 -4.81 -22.93
C LEU A 13 -2.06 -3.51 -22.14
N ILE A 14 -2.55 -2.42 -22.74
CA ILE A 14 -2.73 -1.12 -22.07
C ILE A 14 -3.71 -1.27 -20.90
N TYR A 15 -4.84 -1.93 -21.12
CA TYR A 15 -5.85 -2.14 -20.09
C TYR A 15 -5.30 -2.97 -18.92
N LEU A 16 -4.59 -4.07 -19.19
CA LEU A 16 -3.96 -4.91 -18.18
C LEU A 16 -2.90 -4.13 -17.39
N GLY A 17 -2.05 -3.37 -18.07
CA GLY A 17 -1.05 -2.51 -17.43
C GLY A 17 -1.69 -1.48 -16.50
N TRP A 18 -2.70 -0.77 -16.98
CA TRP A 18 -3.44 0.20 -16.17
C TRP A 18 -4.16 -0.45 -14.98
N ARG A 19 -4.83 -1.59 -15.21
CA ARG A 19 -5.56 -2.33 -14.17
C ARG A 19 -4.61 -2.84 -13.08
N ALA A 20 -3.43 -3.35 -13.46
CA ALA A 20 -2.42 -3.82 -12.52
C ALA A 20 -1.78 -2.68 -11.72
N ALA A 21 -1.46 -1.55 -12.36
CA ALA A 21 -0.96 -0.37 -11.65
C ALA A 21 -1.99 0.15 -10.64
N ARG A 22 -3.27 0.19 -11.04
CA ARG A 22 -4.37 0.60 -10.16
C ARG A 22 -4.58 -0.34 -8.97
N SER A 23 -4.35 -1.65 -9.13
CA SER A 23 -4.48 -2.61 -8.02
C SER A 23 -3.37 -2.43 -6.98
N GLN A 24 -2.15 -2.05 -7.39
CA GLN A 24 -1.07 -1.74 -6.45
C GLN A 24 -1.31 -0.41 -5.72
N ALA A 25 -1.88 0.59 -6.37
CA ALA A 25 -2.17 1.89 -5.77
C ALA A 25 -3.22 1.83 -4.63
N ASN A 26 -4.14 0.86 -4.69
CA ASN A 26 -5.15 0.65 -3.64
C ASN A 26 -4.71 -0.32 -2.55
N ARG A 27 -3.47 -0.82 -2.61
CA ARG A 27 -2.96 -1.71 -1.56
C ARG A 27 -2.71 -0.86 -0.31
N PRO A 28 -3.36 -1.15 0.83
CA PRO A 28 -3.07 -0.44 2.06
C PRO A 28 -1.58 -0.64 2.36
N LYS A 29 -0.83 0.45 2.40
CA LYS A 29 0.56 0.44 2.82
C LYS A 29 0.59 -0.15 4.23
N THR A 30 1.33 -1.23 4.43
CA THR A 30 1.62 -1.73 5.78
C THR A 30 2.38 -0.62 6.49
N ARG A 31 1.66 0.19 7.27
CA ARG A 31 2.27 1.22 8.10
C ARG A 31 3.01 0.46 9.20
N VAL A 32 4.34 0.54 9.16
CA VAL A 32 5.13 0.25 10.35
C VAL A 32 4.78 1.37 11.31
N ILE A 33 3.93 1.06 12.30
CA ILE A 33 3.62 1.98 13.39
C ILE A 33 4.90 2.02 14.22
N GLY A 34 5.62 3.14 14.17
CA GLY A 34 6.77 3.36 15.05
C GLY A 34 6.29 3.59 16.49
N PRO A 35 7.19 3.50 17.49
CA PRO A 35 6.85 3.80 18.89
C PRO A 35 6.13 5.15 19.06
N ASP A 36 6.55 6.15 18.28
CA ASP A 36 5.98 7.51 18.32
C ASP A 36 4.57 7.62 17.70
N ASP A 37 4.15 6.63 16.91
CA ASP A 37 2.83 6.54 16.27
C ASP A 37 1.88 5.57 17.00
N ASP A 38 2.37 4.82 18.01
CA ASP A 38 1.58 3.86 18.77
C ASP A 38 0.96 4.54 20.01
N PRO A 39 -0.37 4.74 20.04
CA PRO A 39 -1.02 5.37 21.17
C PRO A 39 -0.80 4.59 22.48
N GLU A 40 -0.58 3.29 22.40
CA GLU A 40 -0.37 2.41 23.55
C GLU A 40 1.04 2.63 24.14
N PHE A 41 2.06 2.76 23.29
CA PHE A 41 3.42 3.12 23.71
C PHE A 41 3.47 4.52 24.34
N LEU A 42 2.86 5.52 23.70
CA LEU A 42 2.79 6.88 24.24
C LEU A 42 2.01 6.92 25.56
N TRP A 43 0.94 6.13 25.69
CA TRP A 43 0.20 5.97 26.93
C TRP A 43 1.09 5.42 28.04
N ARG A 44 1.86 4.35 27.78
CA ARG A 44 2.81 3.78 28.76
C ARG A 44 3.88 4.79 29.19
N LEU A 45 4.43 5.57 28.25
CA LEU A 45 5.43 6.60 28.56
C LEU A 45 4.85 7.73 29.44
N SER A 46 3.60 8.13 29.19
CA SER A 46 2.91 9.15 29.96
C SER A 46 2.54 8.69 31.39
N HIS A 47 2.43 7.39 31.64
CA HIS A 47 1.94 6.85 32.92
C HIS A 47 3.04 6.49 33.93
N GLY A 48 4.31 6.74 33.61
CA GLY A 48 5.41 6.60 34.58
C GLY A 48 5.78 5.15 34.94
N ASP A 49 5.21 4.16 34.25
CA ASP A 49 5.46 2.72 34.45
C ASP A 49 6.78 2.25 33.82
N ASN A 50 7.59 3.19 33.35
CA ASN A 50 8.88 3.03 32.70
C ASN A 50 10.05 3.00 33.70
N ASN A 51 9.86 2.42 34.90
CA ASN A 51 10.94 2.24 35.87
C ASN A 51 11.70 0.92 35.59
N PRO A 52 12.91 0.95 34.99
CA PRO A 52 13.73 -0.24 34.88
C PRO A 52 14.23 -0.58 36.28
N ARG A 53 13.83 -1.72 36.81
CA ARG A 53 14.46 -2.32 38.00
C ARG A 53 15.68 -3.11 37.59
#